data_AF-A0A950D089-F1
#
_entry.id   AF-A0A950D089-F1
#
_cell.length_a   1.000
_cell.length_b   1.000
_cell.length_c   1.000
_cell.angle_alpha   90.00
_cell.angle_beta   90.00
_cell.angle_gamma   90.00
#
_symmetry.space_group_name_H-M   'P 1'
#
loop_
_entity.id
_entity.type
_entity.pdbx_description
1 polymer ?
#
loop_
_entity_poly.entity_id
_entity_poly.type
_entity_poly.pdbx_seq_one_letter_code
_entity_poly.pdbx_strand_id
1 'polypeptide(L)'
;MGSQLNDLVGRWVATVGIDPADAPAPEALDSLRGRDTTPCRPGTEPRLVDAWERRHGYRLPESLRAWLMLSNGFYLETGPLIHPLSAIGPMVPFARVPDLVVQPESWFELGNPNVETVCIDLAYRWPGGDCPIFTSGDDQSRSPPRVIASSFEGWFLDLLRRGGREYWFDPGFVDLGDPWCAHRKFTPAPPLPDRLRSLAPYVLSLMRPGADDRSIATSLGISRGDVEMIFRHLQHGVTHFAGP
;
A
#
# COMPACT_ATOMS: atom_id res chain seq x y z
N MET A 1 -0.94 35.77 4.84
CA MET A 1 -0.83 34.60 5.74
C MET A 1 -1.02 33.36 4.88
N GLY A 2 0.02 32.52 4.77
CA GLY A 2 -0.07 31.27 4.01
C GLY A 2 -1.08 30.31 4.61
N SER A 3 -1.62 29.38 3.82
CA SER A 3 -2.55 28.38 4.33
C SER A 3 -1.87 27.41 5.32
N GLN A 4 -2.67 26.84 6.22
CA GLN A 4 -2.20 25.78 7.13
C GLN A 4 -1.54 24.62 6.37
N LEU A 5 -2.09 24.26 5.20
CA LEU A 5 -1.53 23.21 4.36
C LEU A 5 -0.15 23.60 3.81
N ASN A 6 0.02 24.85 3.34
CA ASN A 6 1.31 25.38 2.92
C ASN A 6 2.39 25.25 4.02
N ASP A 7 2.05 25.63 5.27
CA ASP A 7 2.97 25.50 6.40
C ASP A 7 3.32 24.02 6.69
N LEU A 8 2.32 23.13 6.73
CA LEU A 8 2.53 21.71 6.99
C LEU A 8 3.38 21.04 5.91
N VAL A 9 3.10 21.32 4.63
CA VAL A 9 3.89 20.79 3.50
C VAL A 9 5.31 21.35 3.55
N GLY A 10 5.50 22.65 3.81
CA GLY A 10 6.82 23.24 3.94
C GLY A 10 7.65 22.63 5.07
N ARG A 11 7.02 22.39 6.23
CA ARG A 11 7.66 21.72 7.37
C ARG A 11 7.98 20.25 7.07
N TRP A 12 7.08 19.55 6.38
CA TRP A 12 7.30 18.17 5.97
C TRP A 12 8.50 18.07 5.02
N VAL A 13 8.50 18.85 3.93
CA VAL A 13 9.60 18.96 2.95
C VAL A 13 10.94 19.22 3.63
N ALA A 14 10.99 20.21 4.54
CA ALA A 14 12.20 20.52 5.29
C ALA A 14 12.64 19.40 6.23
N THR A 15 11.70 18.69 6.86
CA THR A 15 11.99 17.61 7.81
C THR A 15 12.60 16.39 7.11
N VAL A 16 12.11 16.05 5.92
CA VAL A 16 12.55 14.85 5.19
C VAL A 16 13.69 15.14 4.20
N GLY A 17 14.07 16.42 4.04
CA GLY A 17 15.16 16.82 3.15
C GLY A 17 14.81 16.79 1.66
N ILE A 18 13.54 16.98 1.29
CA ILE A 18 13.13 17.16 -0.12
C ILE A 18 13.67 18.51 -0.62
N ASP A 19 14.16 18.56 -1.86
CA ASP A 19 14.58 19.81 -2.50
C ASP A 19 13.37 20.77 -2.54
N PRO A 20 13.48 22.00 -2.00
CA PRO A 20 12.41 22.98 -2.09
C PRO A 20 11.93 23.27 -3.53
N ALA A 21 12.77 23.08 -4.54
CA ALA A 21 12.38 23.19 -5.95
C ALA A 21 11.36 22.12 -6.39
N ASP A 22 11.33 20.99 -5.69
CA ASP A 22 10.36 19.92 -5.90
C ASP A 22 9.07 20.13 -5.08
N ALA A 23 9.02 21.08 -4.15
CA ALA A 23 7.81 21.35 -3.38
C ALA A 23 6.67 21.85 -4.30
N PRO A 24 5.40 21.49 -4.03
CA PRO A 24 4.27 22.04 -4.78
C PRO A 24 4.19 23.56 -4.61
N ALA A 25 3.81 24.27 -5.68
CA ALA A 25 3.61 25.72 -5.62
C ALA A 25 2.52 26.08 -4.60
N PRO A 26 2.66 27.19 -3.84
CA PRO A 26 1.68 27.58 -2.83
C PRO A 26 0.25 27.68 -3.35
N GLU A 27 0.08 28.14 -4.60
CA GLU A 27 -1.21 28.27 -5.27
C GLU A 27 -1.86 26.90 -5.53
N ALA A 28 -1.07 25.86 -5.83
CA ALA A 28 -1.58 24.50 -5.99
C ALA A 28 -2.11 23.97 -4.66
N LEU A 29 -1.40 24.23 -3.55
CA LEU A 29 -1.82 23.85 -2.21
C LEU A 29 -3.04 24.63 -1.74
N ASP A 30 -3.14 25.92 -2.09
CA ASP A 30 -4.31 26.73 -1.73
C ASP A 30 -5.58 26.28 -2.48
N SER A 31 -5.44 25.70 -3.67
CA SER A 31 -6.56 25.15 -4.43
C SER A 31 -7.17 23.88 -3.81
N LEU A 32 -6.42 23.18 -2.93
CA LEU A 32 -6.87 21.99 -2.20
C LEU A 32 -7.79 22.32 -1.02
N ARG A 33 -8.03 23.61 -0.73
CA ARG A 33 -8.97 24.02 0.30
C ARG A 33 -10.40 23.72 -0.14
N GLY A 34 -10.99 22.67 0.43
CA GLY A 34 -12.44 22.47 0.40
C GLY A 34 -13.16 23.66 1.04
N ARG A 35 -14.41 23.90 0.65
CA ARG A 35 -15.15 25.09 1.13
C ARG A 35 -15.46 25.03 2.64
N ASP A 36 -15.52 23.82 3.21
CA ASP A 36 -16.01 23.58 4.58
C ASP A 36 -15.21 22.54 5.39
N THR A 37 -14.06 22.06 4.92
CA THR A 37 -13.29 21.01 5.63
C THR A 37 -11.90 21.50 6.05
N THR A 38 -11.51 21.17 7.29
CA THR A 38 -10.11 21.24 7.71
C THR A 38 -9.41 20.00 7.16
N PRO A 39 -8.58 20.12 6.09
CA PRO A 39 -8.06 18.94 5.39
C PRO A 39 -7.01 18.19 6.21
N CYS A 40 -6.43 18.87 7.20
CA CYS A 40 -5.40 18.34 8.08
C CYS A 40 -5.94 18.18 9.51
N ARG A 41 -5.52 17.12 10.19
CA ARG A 41 -5.87 16.84 11.59
C ARG A 41 -4.65 17.06 12.48
N PRO A 42 -4.81 17.26 13.80
CA PRO A 42 -3.67 17.29 14.71
C PRO A 42 -2.76 16.07 14.50
N GLY A 43 -1.45 16.30 14.45
CA GLY A 43 -0.45 15.26 14.23
C GLY A 43 -0.47 14.16 15.29
N THR A 44 0.05 12.99 14.92
CA THR A 44 0.14 11.82 15.76
C THR A 44 1.37 11.87 16.66
N GLU A 45 1.21 11.44 17.92
CA GLU A 45 2.33 11.29 18.86
C GLU A 45 3.30 10.16 18.40
N PRO A 46 4.62 10.35 18.49
CA PRO A 46 5.60 9.35 18.06
C PRO A 46 5.40 7.95 18.64
N ARG A 47 5.02 7.86 19.93
CA ARG A 47 4.78 6.57 20.59
C ARG A 47 3.63 5.75 19.98
N LEU A 48 2.67 6.42 19.35
CA LEU A 48 1.55 5.75 18.67
C LEU A 48 2.01 5.16 17.35
N VAL A 49 2.90 5.86 16.62
CA VAL A 49 3.57 5.30 15.43
C VAL A 49 4.39 4.08 15.82
N ASP A 50 5.20 4.16 16.87
CA ASP A 50 6.01 3.03 17.33
C ASP A 50 5.16 1.84 17.80
N ALA A 51 3.97 2.11 18.37
CA ALA A 51 3.02 1.06 18.73
C ALA A 51 2.40 0.40 17.50
N TRP A 52 2.07 1.19 16.47
CA TRP A 52 1.57 0.69 15.19
C TRP A 52 2.64 -0.19 14.50
N GLU A 53 3.88 0.30 14.40
CA GLU A 53 4.98 -0.44 13.76
C GLU A 53 5.28 -1.76 14.47
N ARG A 54 5.28 -1.76 15.82
CA ARG A 54 5.44 -3.00 16.60
C ARG A 54 4.28 -3.97 16.45
N ARG A 55 3.04 -3.47 16.38
CA ARG A 55 1.84 -4.29 16.20
C ARG A 55 1.87 -5.01 14.85
N HIS A 56 2.29 -4.31 13.80
CA HIS A 56 2.25 -4.81 12.43
C HIS A 56 3.55 -5.46 11.97
N GLY A 57 4.67 -5.25 12.67
CA GLY A 57 5.96 -5.83 12.32
C GLY A 57 6.69 -5.10 11.19
N TYR A 58 6.17 -3.95 10.74
CA TYR A 58 6.72 -3.15 9.65
C TYR A 58 7.02 -1.73 10.12
N ARG A 59 8.09 -1.13 9.61
CA ARG A 59 8.39 0.29 9.80
C ARG A 59 7.75 1.11 8.70
N LEU A 60 7.17 2.25 9.06
CA LEU A 60 6.71 3.21 8.05
C LEU A 60 7.91 3.89 7.38
N PRO A 61 7.79 4.30 6.09
CA PRO A 61 8.69 5.26 5.49
C PRO A 61 8.89 6.49 6.38
N GLU A 62 10.12 7.00 6.45
CA GLU A 62 10.44 8.17 7.26
C GLU A 62 9.57 9.37 6.88
N SER A 63 9.29 9.54 5.59
CA SER A 63 8.47 10.64 5.14
C SER A 63 6.98 10.50 5.45
N LEU A 64 6.42 9.29 5.38
CA LEU A 64 5.05 9.05 5.84
C LEU A 64 4.96 9.26 7.36
N ARG A 65 5.96 8.81 8.12
CA ARG A 65 6.06 9.03 9.56
C ARG A 65 6.12 10.53 9.88
N ALA A 66 6.95 11.29 9.18
CA ALA A 66 7.07 12.74 9.34
C ALA A 66 5.75 13.46 9.01
N TRP A 67 5.07 13.05 7.93
CA TRP A 67 3.75 13.58 7.62
C TRP A 67 2.74 13.31 8.73
N LEU A 68 2.63 12.07 9.21
CA LEU A 68 1.67 11.72 10.26
C LEU A 68 1.91 12.47 11.57
N MET A 69 3.16 12.80 11.90
CA MET A 69 3.49 13.65 13.07
C MET A 69 3.08 15.11 12.90
N LEU A 70 2.92 15.58 11.66
CA LEU A 70 2.44 16.94 11.34
C LEU A 70 0.91 16.96 11.16
N SER A 71 0.35 15.97 10.46
CA SER A 71 -1.07 15.80 10.21
C SER A 71 -1.47 14.33 10.24
N ASN A 72 -2.31 13.94 11.20
CA ASN A 72 -2.81 12.56 11.31
C ASN A 72 -3.91 12.28 10.26
N GLY A 73 -3.47 12.03 9.04
CA GLY A 73 -4.29 11.91 7.85
C GLY A 73 -4.35 13.20 7.03
N PHE A 74 -4.92 13.10 5.83
CA PHE A 74 -5.14 14.20 4.91
C PHE A 74 -6.44 13.95 4.13
N TYR A 75 -7.36 14.91 4.15
CA TYR A 75 -8.73 14.74 3.68
C TYR A 75 -9.09 15.82 2.67
N LEU A 76 -9.77 15.40 1.60
CA LEU A 76 -10.53 16.28 0.72
C LEU A 76 -12.02 15.98 0.86
N GLU A 77 -12.85 16.73 0.14
CA GLU A 77 -14.31 16.52 0.10
C GLU A 77 -14.69 15.11 -0.38
N THR A 78 -13.86 14.50 -1.24
CA THR A 78 -14.09 13.16 -1.79
C THR A 78 -13.71 12.02 -0.83
N GLY A 79 -12.88 12.30 0.18
CA GLY A 79 -12.40 11.26 1.09
C GLY A 79 -10.98 11.49 1.62
N PRO A 80 -10.44 10.52 2.38
CA PRO A 80 -9.07 10.55 2.87
C PRO A 80 -8.09 10.28 1.73
N LEU A 81 -7.31 11.29 1.34
CA LEU A 81 -6.11 11.07 0.53
C LEU A 81 -5.07 10.26 1.33
N ILE A 82 -4.96 10.54 2.62
CA ILE A 82 -4.15 9.77 3.57
C ILE A 82 -5.03 9.48 4.80
N HIS A 83 -5.16 8.21 5.15
CA HIS A 83 -5.83 7.76 6.36
C HIS A 83 -5.07 8.21 7.61
N PRO A 84 -5.77 8.45 8.73
CA PRO A 84 -5.12 8.61 10.02
C PRO A 84 -4.45 7.28 10.39
N LEU A 85 -3.41 7.32 11.24
CA LEU A 85 -2.61 6.15 11.62
C LEU A 85 -3.47 4.95 12.06
N SER A 86 -4.56 5.20 12.78
CA SER A 86 -5.48 4.16 13.26
C SER A 86 -6.25 3.42 12.17
N ALA A 87 -6.35 4.02 10.97
CA ALA A 87 -7.04 3.48 9.81
C ALA A 87 -6.08 2.99 8.72
N ILE A 88 -4.77 3.24 8.85
CA ILE A 88 -3.76 2.56 8.05
C ILE A 88 -3.66 1.13 8.57
N GLY A 89 -4.23 0.18 7.82
CA GLY A 89 -4.35 -1.21 8.20
C GLY A 89 -4.08 -2.16 7.04
N PRO A 90 -4.03 -3.48 7.29
CA PRO A 90 -3.88 -4.47 6.23
C PRO A 90 -4.91 -4.22 5.14
N MET A 91 -4.44 -4.19 3.90
CA MET A 91 -5.30 -3.88 2.77
C MET A 91 -6.41 -4.93 2.60
N VAL A 92 -7.58 -4.49 2.15
CA VAL A 92 -8.66 -5.33 1.66
C VAL A 92 -8.65 -5.29 0.13
N PRO A 93 -8.63 -6.43 -0.57
CA PRO A 93 -8.60 -6.44 -2.03
C PRO A 93 -9.95 -6.00 -2.61
N PHE A 94 -9.91 -4.94 -3.44
CA PHE A 94 -11.08 -4.43 -4.17
C PHE A 94 -11.12 -4.87 -5.64
N ALA A 95 -9.97 -5.24 -6.21
CA ALA A 95 -9.86 -5.89 -7.51
C ALA A 95 -9.10 -7.20 -7.41
N ARG A 96 -9.28 -8.04 -8.42
CA ARG A 96 -8.50 -9.27 -8.55
C ARG A 96 -7.07 -8.92 -8.94
N VAL A 97 -6.11 -9.37 -8.14
CA VAL A 97 -4.69 -9.33 -8.49
C VAL A 97 -4.34 -10.68 -9.12
N PRO A 98 -3.98 -10.74 -10.41
CA PRO A 98 -3.62 -12.00 -11.06
C PRO A 98 -2.52 -12.73 -10.28
N ASP A 99 -2.62 -14.06 -10.21
CA ASP A 99 -1.66 -14.93 -9.51
C ASP A 99 -1.48 -14.66 -8.01
N LEU A 100 -2.34 -13.83 -7.40
CA LEU A 100 -2.35 -13.63 -5.95
C LEU A 100 -3.46 -14.47 -5.32
N VAL A 101 -3.08 -15.44 -4.50
CA VAL A 101 -4.04 -16.29 -3.77
C VAL A 101 -4.16 -15.82 -2.33
N VAL A 102 -3.03 -15.51 -1.68
CA VAL A 102 -2.98 -14.99 -0.32
C VAL A 102 -2.29 -13.63 -0.34
N GLN A 103 -2.99 -12.60 0.10
CA GLN A 103 -2.46 -11.24 0.10
C GLN A 103 -1.21 -11.11 1.00
N PRO A 104 -0.19 -10.33 0.58
CA PRO A 104 0.98 -10.09 1.42
C PRO A 104 0.60 -9.30 2.67
N GLU A 105 1.14 -9.70 3.83
CA GLU A 105 0.90 -9.02 5.11
C GLU A 105 1.51 -7.63 5.17
N SER A 106 2.42 -7.32 4.24
CA SER A 106 3.10 -6.04 4.11
C SER A 106 2.30 -4.99 3.35
N TRP A 107 1.13 -5.35 2.80
CA TRP A 107 0.29 -4.44 2.02
C TRP A 107 -0.70 -3.71 2.94
N PHE A 108 -0.55 -2.39 3.01
CA PHE A 108 -1.38 -1.53 3.86
C PHE A 108 -2.13 -0.49 3.05
N GLU A 109 -3.37 -0.19 3.44
CA GLU A 109 -4.14 0.90 2.87
C GLU A 109 -3.64 2.25 3.41
N LEU A 110 -3.27 3.14 2.49
CA LEU A 110 -2.86 4.50 2.81
C LEU A 110 -4.01 5.49 2.71
N GLY A 111 -4.94 5.31 1.77
CA GLY A 111 -6.00 6.27 1.54
C GLY A 111 -6.97 5.81 0.45
N ASN A 112 -8.12 6.46 0.37
CA ASN A 112 -9.10 6.27 -0.67
C ASN A 112 -9.49 7.65 -1.24
N PRO A 113 -8.71 8.17 -2.20
CA PRO A 113 -8.90 9.51 -2.74
C PRO A 113 -10.22 9.69 -3.49
N ASN A 114 -10.69 8.65 -4.21
CA ASN A 114 -11.98 8.66 -4.90
C ASN A 114 -12.42 7.26 -5.38
N VAL A 115 -11.81 6.74 -6.45
CA VAL A 115 -12.20 5.48 -7.11
C VAL A 115 -11.38 4.31 -6.59
N GLU A 116 -10.05 4.48 -6.52
CA GLU A 116 -9.14 3.41 -6.14
C GLU A 116 -8.54 3.64 -4.77
N THR A 117 -8.42 2.55 -4.00
CA THR A 117 -7.65 2.57 -2.76
C THR A 117 -6.16 2.61 -3.09
N VAL A 118 -5.46 3.58 -2.50
CA VAL A 118 -4.01 3.70 -2.56
C VAL A 118 -3.40 2.92 -1.40
N CYS A 119 -2.42 2.10 -1.72
CA CYS A 119 -1.77 1.17 -0.80
C CYS A 119 -0.25 1.35 -0.84
N ILE A 120 0.41 0.82 0.19
CA ILE A 120 1.87 0.76 0.31
C ILE A 120 2.32 -0.66 0.60
N ASP A 121 3.43 -1.07 -0.01
CA ASP A 121 4.09 -2.32 0.32
C ASP A 121 5.32 -2.07 1.20
N LEU A 122 5.26 -2.51 2.46
CA LEU A 122 6.31 -2.32 3.45
C LEU A 122 7.37 -3.42 3.48
N ALA A 123 7.27 -4.46 2.64
CA ALA A 123 8.20 -5.60 2.66
C ALA A 123 9.56 -5.30 2.01
N TYR A 124 9.59 -4.35 1.07
CA TYR A 124 10.79 -4.07 0.29
C TYR A 124 10.95 -2.59 -0.03
N ARG A 125 12.16 -2.25 -0.51
CA ARG A 125 12.48 -0.92 -1.04
C ARG A 125 12.63 -1.00 -2.54
N TRP A 126 11.97 -0.10 -3.25
CA TRP A 126 12.07 0.02 -4.70
C TRP A 126 13.47 0.49 -5.10
N PRO A 127 14.07 -0.03 -6.19
CA PRO A 127 15.37 0.44 -6.66
C PRO A 127 15.37 1.94 -6.96
N GLY A 128 16.20 2.71 -6.25
CA GLY A 128 16.25 4.17 -6.37
C GLY A 128 15.07 4.91 -5.72
N GLY A 129 14.25 4.22 -4.93
CA GLY A 129 13.13 4.78 -4.18
C GLY A 129 13.05 4.22 -2.76
N ASP A 130 11.83 4.15 -2.24
CA ASP A 130 11.54 3.68 -0.89
C ASP A 130 10.46 2.58 -0.93
N CYS A 131 9.53 2.51 0.03
CA CYS A 131 8.41 1.58 -0.11
C CYS A 131 7.48 2.05 -1.23
N PRO A 132 7.18 1.19 -2.22
CA PRO A 132 6.38 1.59 -3.37
C PRO A 132 4.91 1.79 -3.00
N ILE A 133 4.30 2.73 -3.70
CA ILE A 133 2.89 3.07 -3.62
C ILE A 133 2.18 2.46 -4.83
N PHE A 134 1.08 1.77 -4.59
CA PHE A 134 0.31 1.10 -5.64
C PHE A 134 -1.18 1.31 -5.42
N THR A 135 -1.99 1.13 -6.45
CA THR A 135 -3.45 1.10 -6.30
C THR A 135 -3.94 -0.33 -6.23
N SER A 136 -5.00 -0.56 -5.45
CA SER A 136 -5.64 -1.88 -5.34
C SER A 136 -6.32 -2.35 -6.62
N GLY A 137 -6.45 -1.46 -7.63
CA GLY A 137 -7.37 -1.63 -8.74
C GLY A 137 -8.84 -1.47 -8.31
N ASP A 138 -9.71 -1.49 -9.31
CA ASP A 138 -11.15 -1.61 -9.17
C ASP A 138 -11.74 -2.40 -10.35
N ASP A 139 -12.32 -3.57 -10.07
CA ASP A 139 -12.95 -4.43 -11.08
C ASP A 139 -14.14 -3.73 -11.75
N GLN A 140 -14.85 -2.83 -11.05
CA GLN A 140 -16.04 -2.15 -11.59
C GLN A 140 -15.67 -1.16 -12.69
N SER A 141 -14.61 -0.36 -12.47
CA SER A 141 -14.04 0.55 -13.46
C SER A 141 -13.05 -0.12 -14.44
N ARG A 142 -12.85 -1.44 -14.32
CA ARG A 142 -11.88 -2.23 -15.13
C ARG A 142 -10.46 -1.71 -15.02
N SER A 143 -10.12 -1.26 -13.82
CA SER A 143 -8.87 -0.63 -13.53
C SER A 143 -7.96 -1.63 -12.80
N PRO A 144 -6.86 -2.10 -13.42
CA PRO A 144 -6.02 -3.12 -12.79
C PRO A 144 -5.15 -2.54 -11.66
N PRO A 145 -4.79 -3.34 -10.65
CA PRO A 145 -3.77 -2.98 -9.67
C PRO A 145 -2.44 -2.63 -10.36
N ARG A 146 -1.76 -1.58 -9.89
CA ARG A 146 -0.49 -1.12 -10.47
C ARG A 146 0.32 -0.28 -9.50
N VAL A 147 1.63 -0.36 -9.59
CA VAL A 147 2.55 0.50 -8.84
C VAL A 147 2.55 1.89 -9.47
N ILE A 148 2.12 2.89 -8.70
CA ILE A 148 1.95 4.27 -9.17
C ILE A 148 3.09 5.20 -8.75
N ALA A 149 3.89 4.82 -7.76
CA ALA A 149 5.11 5.52 -7.40
C ALA A 149 6.11 4.60 -6.69
N SER A 150 7.40 4.94 -6.76
CA SER A 150 8.47 4.22 -6.08
C SER A 150 8.65 4.61 -4.61
N SER A 151 7.97 5.66 -4.13
CA SER A 151 8.04 6.12 -2.74
C SER A 151 6.83 6.96 -2.35
N PHE A 152 6.63 7.14 -1.03
CA PHE A 152 5.56 8.01 -0.50
C PHE A 152 5.77 9.47 -0.90
N GLU A 153 7.01 9.99 -0.89
CA GLU A 153 7.33 11.36 -1.28
C GLU A 153 6.94 11.62 -2.73
N GLY A 154 7.37 10.74 -3.64
CA GLY A 154 7.09 10.88 -5.07
C GLY A 154 5.60 10.89 -5.34
N TRP A 155 4.87 9.94 -4.74
CA TRP A 155 3.41 9.89 -4.85
C TRP A 155 2.75 11.15 -4.28
N PHE A 156 3.09 11.53 -3.05
CA PHE A 156 2.38 12.58 -2.34
C PHE A 156 2.65 13.96 -2.93
N LEU A 157 3.89 14.25 -3.37
CA LEU A 157 4.20 15.48 -4.09
C LEU A 157 3.41 15.59 -5.40
N ASP A 158 3.38 14.53 -6.21
CA ASP A 158 2.62 14.54 -7.47
C ASP A 158 1.11 14.65 -7.24
N LEU A 159 0.60 13.99 -6.20
CA LEU A 159 -0.79 14.12 -5.78
C LEU A 159 -1.13 15.58 -5.44
N LEU A 160 -0.29 16.24 -4.64
CA LEU A 160 -0.48 17.65 -4.27
C LEU A 160 -0.38 18.59 -5.48
N ARG A 161 0.60 18.40 -6.38
CA ARG A 161 0.76 19.19 -7.62
C ARG A 161 -0.45 19.07 -8.53
N ARG A 162 -1.12 17.92 -8.52
CA ARG A 162 -2.30 17.64 -9.35
C ARG A 162 -3.62 17.93 -8.66
N GLY A 163 -3.60 18.62 -7.53
CA GLY A 163 -4.81 19.02 -6.83
C GLY A 163 -5.55 17.84 -6.20
N GLY A 164 -4.82 16.81 -5.76
CA GLY A 164 -5.39 15.70 -4.99
C GLY A 164 -6.16 14.68 -5.81
N ARG A 165 -6.20 14.83 -7.14
CA ARG A 165 -6.91 13.90 -8.03
C ARG A 165 -6.07 12.66 -8.34
N GLU A 166 -6.77 11.60 -8.71
CA GLU A 166 -6.21 10.31 -9.12
C GLU A 166 -5.54 10.41 -10.50
N TYR A 167 -4.34 10.96 -10.53
CA TYR A 167 -3.63 11.28 -11.77
C TYR A 167 -3.16 10.07 -12.57
N TRP A 168 -3.17 8.89 -11.96
CA TRP A 168 -2.88 7.64 -12.65
C TRP A 168 -3.97 7.24 -13.65
N PHE A 169 -5.10 7.96 -13.69
CA PHE A 169 -6.09 7.86 -14.77
C PHE A 169 -5.81 8.79 -15.95
N ASP A 170 -4.77 9.64 -15.88
CA ASP A 170 -4.47 10.55 -16.97
C ASP A 170 -4.00 9.82 -18.23
N PRO A 171 -4.40 10.30 -19.43
CA PRO A 171 -3.82 9.81 -20.68
C PRO A 171 -2.30 9.97 -20.65
N GLY A 172 -1.58 8.86 -20.89
CA GLY A 172 -0.12 8.85 -20.90
C GLY A 172 0.54 8.67 -19.53
N PHE A 173 -0.22 8.41 -18.47
CA PHE A 173 0.36 7.88 -17.24
C PHE A 173 1.08 6.55 -17.52
N VAL A 174 2.29 6.40 -16.96
CA VAL A 174 3.12 5.20 -17.08
C VAL A 174 3.29 4.62 -15.69
N ASP A 175 2.66 3.47 -15.44
CA ASP A 175 2.85 2.73 -14.20
C ASP A 175 4.23 2.07 -14.12
N LEU A 176 4.61 1.66 -12.91
CA LEU A 176 5.87 0.95 -12.65
C LEU A 176 5.70 -0.58 -12.66
N GLY A 177 4.55 -1.08 -13.13
CA GLY A 177 4.21 -2.49 -13.25
C GLY A 177 3.21 -3.02 -12.21
N ASP A 178 3.01 -4.33 -12.25
CA ASP A 178 2.09 -5.06 -11.37
C ASP A 178 2.66 -5.17 -9.93
N PRO A 179 1.87 -4.82 -8.90
CA PRO A 179 2.36 -4.79 -7.52
C PRO A 179 2.75 -6.17 -6.99
N TRP A 180 2.06 -7.23 -7.43
CA TRP A 180 2.38 -8.59 -6.98
C TRP A 180 3.66 -9.13 -7.62
N CYS A 181 3.85 -8.91 -8.92
CA CYS A 181 5.07 -9.23 -9.64
C CYS A 181 6.28 -8.49 -9.04
N ALA A 182 6.12 -7.20 -8.74
CA ALA A 182 7.16 -6.44 -8.08
C ALA A 182 7.46 -6.96 -6.66
N HIS A 183 6.43 -7.23 -5.86
CA HIS A 183 6.60 -7.83 -4.53
C HIS A 183 7.39 -9.14 -4.59
N ARG A 184 7.01 -10.08 -5.46
CA ARG A 184 7.73 -11.37 -5.60
C ARG A 184 9.18 -11.19 -6.05
N LYS A 185 9.45 -10.19 -6.88
CA LYS A 185 10.79 -9.90 -7.38
C LYS A 185 11.72 -9.43 -6.27
N PHE A 186 11.22 -8.62 -5.33
CA PHE A 186 12.04 -7.97 -4.31
C PHE A 186 11.92 -8.58 -2.91
N THR A 187 10.91 -9.39 -2.66
CA THR A 187 10.68 -10.05 -1.37
C THR A 187 10.91 -11.57 -1.50
N PRO A 188 11.79 -12.16 -0.67
CA PRO A 188 11.99 -13.61 -0.68
C PRO A 188 10.72 -14.35 -0.29
N ALA A 189 10.59 -15.60 -0.77
CA ALA A 189 9.52 -16.48 -0.32
C ALA A 189 9.57 -16.65 1.21
N PRO A 190 8.43 -16.55 1.92
CA PRO A 190 8.39 -16.85 3.35
C PRO A 190 8.95 -18.25 3.64
N PRO A 191 9.73 -18.44 4.71
CA PRO A 191 10.31 -19.74 5.02
C PRO A 191 9.23 -20.77 5.31
N LEU A 192 9.37 -21.96 4.73
CA LEU A 192 8.47 -23.09 4.97
C LEU A 192 9.18 -24.15 5.82
N PRO A 193 8.66 -24.48 7.02
CA PRO A 193 9.19 -25.54 7.87
C PRO A 193 9.26 -26.88 7.14
N ASP A 194 10.28 -27.69 7.44
CA ASP A 194 10.51 -28.97 6.75
C ASP A 194 9.30 -29.91 6.81
N ARG A 195 8.57 -29.91 7.95
CA ARG A 195 7.32 -30.68 8.12
C ARG A 195 6.23 -30.33 7.10
N LEU A 196 6.19 -29.08 6.63
CA LEU A 196 5.20 -28.58 5.68
C LEU A 196 5.72 -28.66 4.23
N ARG A 197 7.04 -28.63 4.04
CA ARG A 197 7.67 -28.71 2.72
C ARG A 197 7.33 -30.00 1.99
N SER A 198 7.24 -31.12 2.71
CA SER A 198 6.80 -32.41 2.13
C SER A 198 5.35 -32.40 1.65
N LEU A 199 4.52 -31.49 2.18
CA LEU A 199 3.10 -31.36 1.80
C LEU A 199 2.88 -30.37 0.65
N ALA A 200 3.87 -29.52 0.34
CA ALA A 200 3.75 -28.47 -0.66
C ALA A 200 3.30 -28.96 -2.05
N PRO A 201 3.79 -30.10 -2.60
CA PRO A 201 3.32 -30.60 -3.90
C PRO A 201 1.82 -30.94 -3.92
N TYR A 202 1.28 -31.46 -2.81
CA TYR A 202 -0.14 -31.82 -2.70
C TYR A 202 -1.04 -30.60 -2.57
N VAL A 203 -0.56 -29.56 -1.87
CA VAL A 203 -1.27 -28.29 -1.72
C VAL A 203 -1.24 -27.49 -3.02
N LEU A 204 -0.14 -27.53 -3.77
CA LEU A 204 0.03 -26.77 -5.02
C LEU A 204 -1.10 -27.05 -6.03
N SER A 205 -1.50 -28.30 -6.21
CA SER A 205 -2.60 -28.67 -7.13
C SER A 205 -3.98 -28.18 -6.70
N LEU A 206 -4.13 -27.80 -5.42
CA LEU A 206 -5.38 -27.31 -4.84
C LEU A 206 -5.41 -25.79 -4.73
N MET A 207 -4.29 -25.13 -5.05
CA MET A 207 -4.11 -23.70 -4.88
C MET A 207 -4.79 -22.93 -6.01
N ARG A 208 -5.85 -22.21 -5.66
CA ARG A 208 -6.63 -21.35 -6.55
C ARG A 208 -7.29 -20.21 -5.76
N PRO A 209 -7.68 -19.10 -6.39
CA PRO A 209 -8.47 -18.07 -5.73
C PRO A 209 -9.75 -18.65 -5.09
N GLY A 210 -10.00 -18.35 -3.82
CA GLY A 210 -11.16 -18.84 -3.08
C GLY A 210 -11.11 -20.33 -2.70
N ALA A 211 -9.93 -20.95 -2.69
CA ALA A 211 -9.77 -22.31 -2.18
C ALA A 211 -10.28 -22.46 -0.73
N ASP A 212 -10.87 -23.60 -0.42
CA ASP A 212 -11.33 -23.91 0.94
C ASP A 212 -10.17 -24.45 1.77
N ASP A 213 -9.45 -23.54 2.43
CA ASP A 213 -8.32 -23.90 3.30
C ASP A 213 -8.71 -24.92 4.38
N ARG A 214 -9.97 -24.93 4.84
CA ARG A 214 -10.42 -25.86 5.90
C ARG A 214 -10.55 -27.27 5.36
N SER A 215 -11.07 -27.41 4.14
CA SER A 215 -11.15 -28.72 3.47
C SER A 215 -9.75 -29.27 3.19
N ILE A 216 -8.84 -28.44 2.67
CA ILE A 216 -7.44 -28.81 2.42
C ILE A 216 -6.76 -29.24 3.73
N ALA A 217 -6.88 -28.43 4.78
CA ALA A 217 -6.32 -28.70 6.10
C ALA A 217 -6.81 -30.06 6.65
N THR A 218 -8.12 -30.32 6.57
CA THR A 218 -8.74 -31.56 7.02
C THR A 218 -8.21 -32.77 6.24
N SER A 219 -8.12 -32.65 4.91
CA SER A 219 -7.66 -33.74 4.04
C SER A 219 -6.19 -34.12 4.24
N LEU A 220 -5.36 -33.15 4.64
CA LEU A 220 -3.91 -33.32 4.83
C LEU A 220 -3.53 -33.51 6.31
N GLY A 221 -4.49 -33.44 7.24
CA GLY A 221 -4.23 -33.57 8.68
C GLY A 221 -3.38 -32.44 9.28
N ILE A 222 -3.48 -31.22 8.73
CA ILE A 222 -2.73 -30.04 9.18
C ILE A 222 -3.66 -28.91 9.62
N SER A 223 -3.12 -27.85 10.21
CA SER A 223 -3.91 -26.67 10.58
C SER A 223 -4.22 -25.78 9.37
N ARG A 224 -5.25 -24.94 9.47
CA ARG A 224 -5.52 -23.91 8.46
C ARG A 224 -4.33 -22.95 8.27
N GLY A 225 -3.67 -22.56 9.36
CA GLY A 225 -2.48 -21.71 9.31
C GLY A 225 -1.31 -22.38 8.58
N ASP A 226 -1.18 -23.69 8.68
CA ASP A 226 -0.19 -24.45 7.91
C ASP A 226 -0.50 -24.42 6.41
N VAL A 227 -1.77 -24.53 6.00
CA VAL A 227 -2.19 -24.39 4.60
C VAL A 227 -1.85 -23.00 4.08
N GLU A 228 -2.21 -21.95 4.82
CA GLU A 228 -1.91 -20.56 4.44
C GLU A 228 -0.40 -20.33 4.32
N MET A 229 0.41 -20.88 5.24
CA MET A 229 1.87 -20.81 5.18
C MET A 229 2.44 -21.49 3.92
N ILE A 230 1.89 -22.65 3.54
CA ILE A 230 2.26 -23.33 2.30
C ILE A 230 1.84 -22.49 1.08
N PHE A 231 0.63 -21.93 1.06
CA PHE A 231 0.19 -21.03 -0.02
C PHE A 231 1.11 -19.82 -0.15
N ARG A 232 1.38 -19.10 0.94
CA ARG A 232 2.29 -17.96 0.97
C ARG A 232 3.68 -18.33 0.44
N HIS A 233 4.22 -19.49 0.82
CA HIS A 233 5.51 -19.95 0.31
C HIS A 233 5.46 -20.24 -1.19
N LEU A 234 4.49 -21.05 -1.63
CA LEU A 234 4.37 -21.51 -3.01
C LEU A 234 4.12 -20.36 -4.00
N GLN A 235 3.33 -19.36 -3.62
CA GLN A 235 3.01 -18.27 -4.55
C GLN A 235 4.17 -17.35 -4.91
N HIS A 236 5.23 -17.32 -4.09
CA HIS A 236 6.47 -16.62 -4.43
C HIS A 236 7.33 -17.41 -5.43
N GLY A 237 7.00 -18.67 -5.72
CA GLY A 237 7.66 -19.48 -6.75
C GLY A 237 7.21 -19.14 -8.17
N VAL A 238 7.82 -19.83 -9.15
CA VAL A 238 7.53 -19.69 -10.61
C VAL A 238 6.22 -20.39 -11.02
N THR A 239 5.41 -20.82 -10.05
CA THR A 239 4.22 -21.63 -10.32
C THR A 239 3.10 -20.79 -10.91
N HIS A 240 2.78 -21.03 -12.18
CA HIS A 240 1.50 -20.67 -12.75
C HIS A 240 0.43 -21.52 -12.06
N PHE A 241 -0.48 -20.87 -11.33
CA PHE A 241 -1.60 -21.58 -10.72
C PHE A 241 -2.50 -22.12 -11.83
N ALA A 242 -3.17 -23.25 -11.55
CA ALA A 242 -4.25 -23.70 -12.41
C ALA A 242 -5.33 -22.59 -12.41
N GLY A 243 -5.39 -21.83 -13.50
CA GLY A 243 -6.49 -20.91 -13.76
C GLY A 243 -7.81 -21.68 -13.89
N PRO A 244 -8.96 -20.98 -13.82
CA PRO A 244 -10.27 -21.58 -14.04
C PRO A 244 -10.37 -22.28 -15.40
#